data_AF-A0A975LNJ9-F1
#
_entry.id   AF-A0A975LNJ9-F1
#
_cell.length_a   1.000
_cell.length_b   1.000
_cell.length_c   1.000
_cell.angle_alpha   90.00
_cell.angle_beta   90.00
_cell.angle_gamma   90.00
#
_symmetry.space_group_name_H-M   'P 1'
#
loop_
_entity.id
_entity.type
_entity.pdbx_description
1 polymer ?
#
loop_
_entity_poly.entity_id
_entity_poly.type
_entity_poly.pdbx_seq_one_letter_code
_entity_poly.pdbx_strand_id
1 'polypeptide(L)'
;MKKSIVIKVVFLLLIIFLITIPFLWNKFNKELFINILYKDYVVTDQVEIIEYDDRTVKLRIESLEDAKIYIHMIYSDYKKEIEEYNLTTGENFINITKSDRNIFNIYIYVEGTQEYLWRVFE
;
A
#
# COMPACT_ATOMS: atom_id res chain seq x y z
N MET A 1 35.44 17.51 39.19
CA MET A 1 34.12 18.08 38.84
C MET A 1 33.73 18.00 37.36
N LYS A 2 34.62 18.24 36.37
CA LYS A 2 34.24 18.26 34.93
C LYS A 2 33.65 16.95 34.37
N LYS A 3 34.14 15.77 34.82
CA LYS A 3 33.65 14.45 34.36
C LYS A 3 32.16 14.19 34.71
N SER A 4 31.67 14.76 35.81
CA SER A 4 30.28 14.56 36.26
C SER A 4 29.25 15.27 35.36
N ILE A 5 29.61 16.44 34.83
CA ILE A 5 28.74 17.20 33.92
C ILE A 5 28.66 16.49 32.57
N VAL A 6 29.78 16.00 32.04
CA VAL A 6 29.82 15.25 30.79
C VAL A 6 28.96 14.00 30.87
N ILE A 7 29.06 13.23 31.96
CA ILE A 7 28.23 12.02 32.17
C ILE A 7 26.75 12.38 32.21
N LYS A 8 26.37 13.45 32.91
CA LYS A 8 24.96 13.90 32.98
C LYS A 8 24.42 14.32 31.61
N VAL A 9 25.22 15.02 30.81
CA VAL A 9 24.84 15.43 29.45
C VAL A 9 24.69 14.21 28.54
N VAL A 10 25.61 13.24 28.60
CA VAL A 10 25.51 11.99 27.83
C VAL A 10 24.27 11.19 28.23
N PHE A 11 23.98 11.10 29.52
CA PHE A 11 22.78 10.39 30.01
C PHE A 11 21.49 11.08 29.56
N LEU A 12 21.45 12.41 29.57
CA LEU A 12 20.32 13.19 29.09
C LEU A 12 20.10 12.97 27.58
N LEU A 13 21.16 12.99 26.78
CA LEU A 13 21.10 12.71 25.34
C LEU A 13 20.62 11.28 25.07
N LEU A 14 21.05 10.30 25.88
CA LEU A 14 20.59 8.92 25.77
C LEU A 14 19.09 8.80 26.04
N ILE A 15 18.57 9.49 27.06
CA ILE A 15 17.14 9.52 27.39
C ILE A 15 16.35 10.16 26.24
N ILE A 16 16.81 11.29 25.71
CA ILE A 16 16.17 11.95 24.56
C ILE A 16 16.13 10.99 23.37
N PHE A 17 17.24 10.31 23.07
CA PHE A 17 17.32 9.32 21.99
C PHE A 17 16.35 8.15 22.20
N LEU A 18 16.27 7.60 23.43
CA LEU A 18 15.36 6.50 23.76
C LEU A 18 13.88 6.89 23.67
N ILE A 19 13.54 8.16 23.91
CA ILE A 19 12.17 8.67 23.79
C ILE A 19 11.82 9.00 22.34
N THR A 20 12.77 9.49 21.55
CA THR A 20 12.53 9.87 20.15
C THR A 20 12.55 8.68 19.19
N ILE A 21 13.30 7.60 19.49
CA ILE A 21 13.34 6.39 18.65
C ILE A 21 11.92 5.81 18.42
N PRO A 22 11.08 5.55 19.44
CA PRO A 22 9.72 5.04 19.21
C PRO A 22 8.86 5.98 18.36
N PHE A 23 9.02 7.30 18.53
CA PHE A 23 8.28 8.31 17.79
C PHE A 23 8.70 8.36 16.31
N LEU A 24 10.01 8.28 16.04
CA LEU A 24 10.57 8.19 14.70
C LEU A 24 10.26 6.84 14.05
N TRP A 25 10.29 5.74 14.80
CA TRP A 25 9.91 4.40 14.35
C TRP A 25 8.45 4.35 13.91
N ASN A 26 7.54 4.96 14.67
CA ASN A 26 6.11 4.92 14.35
C ASN A 26 5.76 5.73 13.08
N LYS A 27 6.59 6.72 12.72
CA LYS A 27 6.37 7.61 11.57
C LYS A 27 7.16 7.20 10.33
N PHE A 28 8.48 6.97 10.46
CA PHE A 28 9.35 6.69 9.32
C PHE A 28 9.32 5.23 8.88
N ASN A 29 9.23 4.26 9.80
CA ASN A 29 9.24 2.86 9.38
C ASN A 29 7.95 2.42 8.71
N LYS A 30 6.80 3.06 8.94
CA LYS A 30 5.57 2.64 8.25
C LYS A 30 5.62 2.94 6.76
N GLU A 31 5.96 4.17 6.38
CA GLU A 31 6.13 4.53 4.96
C GLU A 31 7.31 3.79 4.33
N LEU A 32 8.44 3.70 5.01
CA LEU A 32 9.64 3.06 4.47
C LEU A 32 9.46 1.54 4.34
N PHE A 33 8.80 0.88 5.31
CA PHE A 33 8.50 -0.55 5.25
C PHE A 33 7.48 -0.84 4.15
N ILE A 34 6.44 -0.03 3.98
CA ILE A 34 5.52 -0.17 2.84
C ILE A 34 6.28 0.05 1.53
N ASN A 35 7.04 1.13 1.42
CA ASN A 35 7.81 1.41 0.21
C ASN A 35 8.87 0.35 -0.08
N ILE A 36 9.36 -0.40 0.90
CA ILE A 36 10.31 -1.53 0.69
C ILE A 36 9.54 -2.82 0.39
N LEU A 37 8.45 -3.12 1.09
CA LEU A 37 7.67 -4.35 0.89
C LEU A 37 6.96 -4.36 -0.46
N TYR A 38 6.72 -3.19 -1.05
CA TYR A 38 5.84 -3.01 -2.20
C TYR A 38 6.53 -2.26 -3.36
N LYS A 39 7.86 -2.15 -3.35
CA LYS A 39 8.59 -1.24 -4.27
C LYS A 39 8.60 -1.67 -5.73
N ASP A 40 8.66 -2.97 -6.01
CA ASP A 40 9.07 -3.44 -7.34
C ASP A 40 8.24 -4.66 -7.75
N TYR A 41 7.01 -4.42 -8.18
CA TYR A 41 6.18 -5.52 -8.68
C TYR A 41 5.54 -5.16 -10.02
N VAL A 42 5.54 -6.17 -10.87
CA VAL A 42 5.39 -6.09 -12.33
C VAL A 42 3.91 -5.94 -12.68
N VAL A 43 3.59 -4.89 -13.45
CA VAL A 43 2.29 -4.74 -14.14
C VAL A 43 2.17 -5.88 -15.14
N THR A 44 1.07 -6.64 -15.08
CA THR A 44 0.81 -7.68 -16.09
C THR A 44 0.06 -7.11 -17.27
N ASP A 45 0.22 -7.77 -18.42
CA ASP A 45 -0.51 -7.43 -19.64
C ASP A 45 -2.03 -7.73 -19.55
N GLN A 46 -2.50 -8.29 -18.43
CA GLN A 46 -3.89 -8.73 -18.25
C GLN A 46 -4.81 -7.69 -17.64
N VAL A 47 -4.27 -6.68 -16.94
CA VAL A 47 -5.07 -5.64 -16.28
C VAL A 47 -4.66 -4.29 -16.85
N GLU A 48 -5.63 -3.48 -17.26
CA GLU A 48 -5.44 -2.16 -17.84
C GLU A 48 -6.33 -1.13 -17.13
N ILE A 49 -5.77 0.00 -16.69
CA ILE A 49 -6.58 1.14 -16.22
C ILE A 49 -7.04 1.91 -17.45
N ILE A 50 -8.34 1.85 -17.73
CA ILE A 50 -8.92 2.56 -18.87
C ILE A 50 -9.46 3.94 -18.49
N GLU A 51 -9.77 4.16 -17.20
CA GLU A 51 -10.24 5.45 -16.70
C GLU A 51 -9.92 5.59 -15.21
N TYR A 52 -9.53 6.78 -14.77
CA TYR A 52 -9.39 7.09 -13.35
C TYR A 52 -9.73 8.56 -13.09
N ASP A 53 -10.41 8.81 -11.98
CA ASP A 53 -10.60 10.16 -11.42
C ASP A 53 -10.36 10.14 -9.90
N ASP A 54 -10.69 11.22 -9.21
CA ASP A 54 -10.48 11.35 -7.77
C ASP A 54 -11.27 10.33 -6.94
N ARG A 55 -12.34 9.75 -7.49
CA ARG A 55 -13.30 8.90 -6.76
C ARG A 55 -13.51 7.52 -7.38
N THR A 56 -13.03 7.28 -8.58
CA THR A 56 -13.31 6.06 -9.34
C THR A 56 -12.07 5.60 -10.09
N VAL A 57 -11.93 4.29 -10.21
CA VAL A 57 -10.97 3.66 -11.12
C VAL A 57 -11.71 2.60 -11.91
N LYS A 58 -11.56 2.63 -13.22
CA LYS A 58 -12.10 1.62 -14.12
C LYS A 58 -10.96 0.78 -14.67
N LEU A 59 -11.09 -0.52 -14.43
CA LEU A 59 -10.16 -1.54 -14.89
C LEU A 59 -10.79 -2.33 -16.02
N ARG A 60 -9.98 -2.66 -17.03
CA ARG A 60 -10.24 -3.71 -18.01
C ARG A 60 -9.35 -4.89 -17.68
N ILE A 61 -9.91 -6.10 -17.64
CA ILE A 61 -9.19 -7.30 -17.24
C ILE A 61 -9.48 -8.41 -18.24
N GLU A 62 -8.43 -8.95 -18.87
CA GLU A 62 -8.52 -10.10 -19.76
C GLU A 62 -8.26 -11.39 -18.97
N SER A 63 -9.28 -12.23 -18.81
CA SER A 63 -9.18 -13.50 -18.09
C SER A 63 -9.20 -14.67 -19.07
N LEU A 64 -8.27 -15.62 -18.91
CA LEU A 64 -8.20 -16.82 -19.76
C LEU A 64 -9.21 -17.90 -19.34
N GLU A 65 -9.72 -17.83 -18.12
CA GLU A 65 -10.72 -18.73 -17.55
C GLU A 65 -11.60 -17.99 -16.55
N ASP A 66 -12.68 -18.62 -16.10
CA ASP A 66 -13.52 -18.08 -15.04
C ASP A 66 -12.74 -18.10 -13.72
N ALA A 67 -12.59 -16.95 -13.10
CA ALA A 67 -11.75 -16.77 -11.92
C ALA A 67 -12.36 -15.73 -10.98
N LYS A 68 -11.75 -15.55 -9.82
CA LYS A 68 -12.03 -14.41 -8.94
C LYS A 68 -10.89 -13.43 -8.98
N ILE A 69 -11.21 -12.17 -8.77
CA ILE A 69 -10.20 -11.14 -8.53
C ILE A 69 -10.55 -10.40 -7.27
N TYR A 70 -9.51 -9.97 -6.60
CA TYR A 70 -9.62 -9.35 -5.31
C TYR A 70 -8.77 -8.10 -5.30
N ILE A 71 -9.38 -7.04 -4.81
CA ILE A 71 -8.85 -5.69 -4.89
C ILE A 71 -8.68 -5.18 -3.46
N HIS A 72 -7.43 -5.07 -3.01
CA HIS A 72 -7.12 -4.48 -1.71
C HIS A 72 -6.87 -2.99 -1.87
N MET A 73 -7.68 -2.16 -1.25
CA MET A 73 -7.42 -0.73 -1.14
C MET A 73 -6.82 -0.45 0.24
N ILE A 74 -5.63 0.17 0.25
CA ILE A 74 -4.99 0.67 1.46
C ILE A 74 -5.11 2.18 1.42
N TYR A 75 -5.76 2.74 2.44
CA TYR A 75 -5.95 4.18 2.60
C TYR A 75 -4.76 4.83 3.33
N SER A 76 -4.66 6.15 3.25
CA SER A 76 -3.62 6.94 3.94
C SER A 76 -3.69 6.83 5.47
N ASP A 77 -4.85 6.47 6.02
CA ASP A 77 -5.04 6.15 7.44
C ASP A 77 -4.73 4.68 7.79
N TYR A 78 -4.16 3.94 6.84
CA TYR A 78 -3.81 2.51 6.91
C TYR A 78 -5.00 1.56 7.07
N LYS A 79 -6.23 2.04 6.94
CA LYS A 79 -7.37 1.12 6.83
C LYS A 79 -7.26 0.35 5.52
N LYS A 80 -7.74 -0.88 5.58
CA LYS A 80 -7.77 -1.80 4.46
C LYS A 80 -9.21 -2.11 4.11
N GLU A 81 -9.50 -2.10 2.82
CA GLU A 81 -10.74 -2.56 2.25
C GLU A 81 -10.41 -3.60 1.19
N ILE A 82 -11.20 -4.66 1.15
CA ILE A 82 -11.02 -5.78 0.24
C ILE A 82 -12.33 -5.92 -0.51
N GLU A 83 -12.27 -5.75 -1.82
CA GLU A 83 -13.39 -6.02 -2.71
C GLU A 83 -13.10 -7.28 -3.52
N GLU A 84 -14.13 -8.05 -3.82
CA GLU A 84 -14.05 -9.28 -4.60
C GLU A 84 -14.97 -9.17 -5.81
N TYR A 85 -14.47 -9.60 -6.97
CA TYR A 85 -15.20 -9.63 -8.22
C TYR A 85 -15.02 -10.98 -8.89
N ASN A 86 -16.10 -11.51 -9.46
CA ASN A 86 -16.01 -12.68 -10.33
C ASN A 86 -15.62 -12.21 -11.74
N LEU A 87 -14.62 -12.86 -12.31
CA LEU A 87 -14.21 -12.71 -13.70
C LEU A 87 -14.82 -13.86 -14.52
N THR A 88 -15.35 -13.53 -15.68
CA THR A 88 -15.68 -14.51 -16.71
C THR A 88 -14.55 -14.58 -17.73
N THR A 89 -14.43 -15.70 -18.42
CA THR A 89 -13.49 -15.86 -19.53
C THR A 89 -13.67 -14.75 -20.58
N GLY A 90 -12.57 -14.12 -21.00
CA GLY A 90 -12.51 -12.97 -21.91
C GLY A 90 -12.38 -11.64 -21.20
N GLU A 91 -12.96 -10.60 -21.79
CA GLU A 91 -12.84 -9.21 -21.32
C GLU A 91 -13.83 -8.89 -20.20
N ASN A 92 -13.31 -8.36 -19.09
CA ASN A 92 -14.07 -7.97 -17.91
C ASN A 92 -13.81 -6.49 -17.58
N PHE A 93 -14.82 -5.84 -17.02
CA PHE A 93 -14.72 -4.45 -16.57
C PHE A 93 -15.10 -4.32 -15.10
N ILE A 94 -14.22 -3.70 -14.33
CA ILE A 94 -14.43 -3.46 -12.89
C ILE A 94 -14.39 -1.97 -12.63
N ASN A 95 -15.46 -1.46 -11.99
CA ASN A 95 -15.54 -0.09 -11.51
C ASN A 95 -15.33 -0.06 -10.00
N ILE A 96 -14.16 0.39 -9.57
CA ILE A 96 -13.85 0.57 -8.16
C ILE A 96 -14.30 1.97 -7.76
N THR A 97 -15.18 2.06 -6.77
CA THR A 97 -15.58 3.35 -6.18
C THR A 97 -14.79 3.58 -4.91
N LYS A 98 -13.93 4.60 -4.91
CA LYS A 98 -13.10 4.97 -3.77
C LYS A 98 -14.00 5.55 -2.68
N SER A 99 -13.73 5.20 -1.43
CA SER A 99 -14.27 5.99 -0.31
C SER A 99 -13.70 7.41 -0.35
N ASP A 100 -14.31 8.37 0.36
CA ASP A 100 -13.82 9.77 0.47
C ASP A 100 -12.42 9.90 1.14
N ARG A 101 -11.70 8.79 1.34
CA ARG A 101 -10.37 8.72 1.93
C ARG A 101 -9.32 8.68 0.85
N ASN A 102 -8.22 9.40 1.07
CA ASN A 102 -7.07 9.34 0.18
C ASN A 102 -6.53 7.90 0.12
N ILE A 103 -6.56 7.30 -1.07
CA ILE A 103 -5.98 5.98 -1.31
C ILE A 103 -4.47 6.11 -1.34
N PHE A 104 -3.80 5.27 -0.56
CA PHE A 104 -2.35 5.20 -0.51
C PHE A 104 -1.80 4.13 -1.47
N ASN A 105 -2.48 2.98 -1.60
CA ASN A 105 -2.16 1.93 -2.58
C ASN A 105 -3.39 1.09 -2.92
N ILE A 106 -3.40 0.46 -4.10
CA ILE A 106 -4.36 -0.58 -4.48
C ILE A 106 -3.56 -1.87 -4.78
N TYR A 107 -4.11 -3.04 -4.53
CA TYR A 107 -3.49 -4.33 -4.85
C TYR A 107 -4.55 -5.16 -5.56
N ILE A 108 -4.20 -5.89 -6.61
CA ILE A 108 -5.17 -6.59 -7.43
C ILE A 108 -4.66 -8.00 -7.70
N TYR A 109 -5.21 -9.01 -7.04
CA TYR A 109 -4.81 -10.40 -7.26
C TYR A 109 -5.93 -11.21 -7.89
N VAL A 110 -5.60 -11.97 -8.94
CA VAL A 110 -6.50 -12.94 -9.55
C VAL A 110 -6.28 -14.30 -8.88
N GLU A 111 -7.36 -14.98 -8.53
CA GLU A 111 -7.37 -16.28 -7.89
C GLU A 111 -6.72 -17.33 -8.80
N GLY A 112 -5.77 -18.09 -8.27
CA GLY A 112 -5.06 -19.13 -9.03
C GLY A 112 -3.88 -18.62 -9.85
N THR A 113 -3.64 -17.32 -9.93
CA THR A 113 -2.43 -16.73 -10.56
C THR A 113 -1.41 -16.28 -9.50
N GLN A 114 -0.21 -15.90 -9.95
CA GLN A 114 0.70 -15.12 -9.09
C GLN A 114 0.04 -13.77 -8.73
N GLU A 115 0.27 -13.29 -7.51
CA GLU A 115 -0.22 -11.99 -7.04
C GLU A 115 0.34 -10.85 -7.91
N TYR A 116 -0.53 -9.95 -8.34
CA TYR A 116 -0.15 -8.77 -9.11
C TYR A 116 -0.38 -7.51 -8.26
N LEU A 117 0.65 -6.68 -8.13
CA LEU A 117 0.58 -5.44 -7.34
C LEU A 117 0.36 -4.28 -8.31
N TRP A 118 -0.56 -3.37 -7.98
CA TRP A 118 -0.72 -2.14 -8.74
C TRP A 118 -0.53 -0.91 -7.87
N ARG A 119 0.61 -0.24 -7.96
CA ARG A 119 0.77 1.11 -7.38
C ARG A 119 -0.01 2.11 -8.24
N VAL A 120 -1.20 2.51 -7.81
CA VAL A 120 -2.07 3.30 -8.71
C VAL A 120 -1.77 4.80 -8.65
N PHE A 121 -1.22 5.38 -7.58
CA PHE A 121 -1.10 6.85 -7.51
C PHE A 121 0.16 7.33 -6.77
N GLU A 122 0.87 8.30 -7.38
CA GLU A 122 1.83 9.20 -6.72
C GLU A 122 1.12 10.33 -5.97
#